data_AF-A0A364VCE1-F1
#
_entry.id   AF-A0A364VCE1-F1
#
_cell.length_a   1.000
_cell.length_b   1.000
_cell.length_c   1.000
_cell.angle_alpha   90.00
_cell.angle_beta   90.00
_cell.angle_gamma   90.00
#
_symmetry.space_group_name_H-M   'P 1'
#
loop_
_entity.id
_entity.type
_entity.pdbx_description
1 polymer ?
#
loop_
_entity_poly.entity_id
_entity_poly.type
_entity_poly.pdbx_seq_one_letter_code
_entity_poly.pdbx_strand_id
1 'polypeptide(L)'
;MGRHSTDTEAGISAAVSLALPQIDTAIRHTCATFRSIGPAPAAIHRPALAGRPAAEAISTPADWSHLPELGSDHHRVDPRGLLVRSLRFLASGITADGELGEDQIEFLQSLGRDFRKFGIEDAHYGALALAIRRGWEAAADAAEPLRHARMPRELADAVDLCCHVMAVSAAEDAAAGMPATVAAKVIAAERRCSDVIVVRVQMDPPRPWWPGQYVEVNTPYTPDVWRYLSPAIPFDEQGLAEFHIRGVGTFSDAAVRHTEVGDVWVVAQAYGEMQLNPQHDAILVAGSTGLAALRALILDLSIHAAKPKIKLFYGAQSPDELYELPGLKGFTSAWDWLDVVPVVEHGDAGSAHNTATRTALNELPLRHGRVADVAVEYVRDHPRWLDADVLISGGPKMIAYSAEAFQRAGVDPAAIQYDRH
;
A
#
# COMPACT_ATOMS: atom_id res chain seq x y z
N MET A 1 40.24 22.99 5.99
CA MET A 1 39.73 21.68 6.45
C MET A 1 38.43 21.39 5.71
N GLY A 2 38.50 20.82 4.50
CA GLY A 2 37.31 20.66 3.65
C GLY A 2 37.55 19.74 2.44
N ARG A 3 38.37 18.69 2.63
CA ARG A 3 38.72 17.72 1.57
C ARG A 3 38.40 16.27 1.92
N HIS A 4 37.84 15.99 3.10
CA HIS A 4 37.49 14.62 3.50
C HIS A 4 36.01 14.29 3.30
N SER A 5 35.13 15.27 3.08
CA SER A 5 33.67 15.06 3.00
C SER A 5 33.20 14.50 1.65
N THR A 6 33.89 14.80 0.55
CA THR A 6 33.51 14.32 -0.80
C THR A 6 34.02 12.91 -1.10
N ASP A 7 35.08 12.47 -0.43
CA ASP A 7 35.69 11.16 -0.67
C ASP A 7 34.86 10.01 -0.05
N THR A 8 34.13 10.27 1.04
CA THR A 8 33.35 9.27 1.78
C THR A 8 32.07 8.86 1.05
N GLU A 9 31.28 9.83 0.58
CA GLU A 9 30.05 9.58 -0.19
C GLU A 9 30.37 8.89 -1.52
N ALA A 10 31.42 9.35 -2.21
CA ALA A 10 31.94 8.71 -3.41
C ALA A 10 32.42 7.27 -3.11
N GLY A 11 33.00 7.02 -1.93
CA GLY A 11 33.45 5.71 -1.48
C GLY A 11 32.32 4.71 -1.25
N ILE A 12 31.25 5.10 -0.53
CA ILE A 12 30.06 4.25 -0.29
C ILE A 12 29.36 3.94 -1.63
N SER A 13 29.11 4.95 -2.45
CA SER A 13 28.45 4.78 -3.75
C SER A 13 29.26 3.89 -4.71
N ALA A 14 30.59 4.05 -4.73
CA ALA A 14 31.49 3.19 -5.51
C ALA A 14 31.48 1.74 -4.99
N ALA A 15 31.53 1.54 -3.67
CA ALA A 15 31.49 0.21 -3.06
C ALA A 15 30.17 -0.52 -3.37
N VAL A 16 29.04 0.16 -3.22
CA VAL A 16 27.71 -0.38 -3.59
C VAL A 16 27.69 -0.75 -5.07
N SER A 17 28.13 0.16 -5.95
CA SER A 17 28.17 -0.07 -7.40
C SER A 17 29.02 -1.27 -7.80
N LEU A 18 30.16 -1.48 -7.12
CA LEU A 18 31.04 -2.62 -7.35
C LEU A 18 30.45 -3.95 -6.88
N ALA A 19 29.58 -3.94 -5.87
CA ALA A 19 28.95 -5.15 -5.35
C ALA A 19 27.63 -5.52 -6.02
N LEU A 20 26.95 -4.57 -6.68
CA LEU A 20 25.71 -4.83 -7.44
C LEU A 20 25.81 -6.04 -8.39
N PRO A 21 26.91 -6.29 -9.13
CA PRO A 21 27.06 -7.48 -9.97
C PRO A 21 27.07 -8.81 -9.20
N GLN A 22 27.42 -8.80 -7.91
CA GLN A 22 27.51 -9.98 -7.05
C GLN A 22 26.37 -10.05 -6.02
N ILE A 23 25.36 -9.18 -6.15
CA ILE A 23 24.29 -9.01 -5.17
C ILE A 23 23.55 -10.32 -4.90
N ASP A 24 23.34 -11.17 -5.92
CA ASP A 24 22.63 -12.44 -5.76
C ASP A 24 23.44 -13.47 -4.93
N THR A 25 24.77 -13.45 -5.06
CA THR A 25 25.67 -14.26 -4.24
C THR A 25 25.69 -13.73 -2.80
N ALA A 26 25.79 -12.41 -2.62
CA ALA A 26 25.76 -11.78 -1.30
C ALA A 26 24.42 -12.05 -0.57
N ILE A 27 23.28 -11.94 -1.27
CA ILE A 27 21.95 -12.28 -0.74
C ILE A 27 21.91 -13.74 -0.29
N ARG A 28 22.33 -14.69 -1.14
CA ARG A 28 22.32 -16.12 -0.77
C ARG A 28 23.14 -16.40 0.48
N HIS A 29 24.35 -15.84 0.58
CA HIS A 29 25.17 -16.01 1.78
C HIS A 29 24.59 -15.30 3.00
N THR A 30 23.98 -14.12 2.82
CA THR A 30 23.29 -13.39 3.89
C THR A 30 22.13 -14.21 4.43
N CYS A 31 21.24 -14.72 3.56
CA CYS A 31 20.11 -15.55 3.96
C CYS A 31 20.58 -16.85 4.64
N ALA A 32 21.60 -17.53 4.09
CA ALA A 32 22.15 -18.74 4.70
C ALA A 32 22.74 -18.46 6.10
N THR A 33 23.47 -17.35 6.24
CA THR A 33 24.04 -16.93 7.53
C THR A 33 22.93 -16.60 8.51
N PHE A 34 21.96 -15.78 8.11
CA PHE A 34 20.83 -15.39 8.94
C PHE A 34 20.02 -16.60 9.44
N ARG A 35 19.74 -17.58 8.56
CA ARG A 35 19.08 -18.84 8.97
C ARG A 35 19.89 -19.64 10.00
N SER A 36 21.20 -19.48 10.03
CA SER A 36 22.08 -20.18 10.98
C SER A 36 22.25 -19.45 12.32
N ILE A 37 22.17 -18.11 12.35
CA ILE A 37 22.49 -17.30 13.54
C ILE A 37 21.30 -16.53 14.10
N GLY A 38 20.27 -16.34 13.29
CA GLY A 38 19.09 -15.55 13.62
C GLY A 38 18.19 -16.29 14.62
N PRO A 39 17.44 -15.55 15.43
CA PRO A 39 16.42 -16.16 16.28
C PRO A 39 15.31 -16.82 15.43
N ALA A 40 14.52 -17.67 16.08
CA ALA A 40 13.32 -18.22 15.46
C ALA A 40 12.30 -17.09 15.19
N PRO A 41 11.51 -17.19 14.11
CA PRO A 41 10.50 -16.17 13.79
C PRO A 41 9.50 -16.01 14.94
N ALA A 42 9.01 -14.79 15.14
CA ALA A 42 7.90 -14.53 16.04
C ALA A 42 6.58 -15.12 15.50
N ALA A 43 5.59 -15.23 16.38
CA ALA A 43 4.30 -15.79 16.05
C ALA A 43 3.49 -14.82 15.18
N ILE A 44 2.84 -15.33 14.13
CA ILE A 44 2.09 -14.53 13.16
C ILE A 44 0.71 -15.13 12.88
N HIS A 45 -0.24 -14.27 12.54
CA HIS A 45 -1.54 -14.72 12.04
C HIS A 45 -1.39 -15.38 10.67
N ARG A 46 -2.21 -16.40 10.41
CA ARG A 46 -2.29 -17.06 9.10
C ARG A 46 -3.72 -17.01 8.57
N PRO A 47 -3.89 -16.81 7.25
CA PRO A 47 -5.21 -16.86 6.68
C PRO A 47 -5.75 -18.29 6.70
N ALA A 48 -7.06 -18.44 6.78
CA ALA A 48 -7.72 -19.74 6.81
C ALA A 48 -9.04 -19.74 6.03
N LEU A 49 -9.35 -20.88 5.42
CA LEU A 49 -10.65 -21.11 4.77
C LEU A 49 -11.74 -21.29 5.83
N ALA A 50 -12.96 -20.88 5.50
CA ALA A 50 -14.15 -21.10 6.30
C ALA A 50 -14.28 -22.58 6.75
N GLY A 51 -14.69 -22.78 8.00
CA GLY A 51 -14.98 -24.11 8.56
C GLY A 51 -13.75 -24.99 8.85
N ARG A 52 -12.54 -24.57 8.51
CA ARG A 52 -11.34 -25.20 9.10
C ARG A 52 -11.27 -24.79 10.58
N PRO A 53 -10.89 -25.71 11.50
CA PRO A 53 -10.52 -25.26 12.83
C PRO A 53 -9.49 -24.16 12.64
N ALA A 54 -9.64 -23.05 13.36
CA ALA A 54 -8.60 -22.03 13.39
C ALA A 54 -7.34 -22.72 13.92
N ALA A 55 -6.53 -23.30 13.02
CA ALA A 55 -5.15 -23.63 13.31
C ALA A 55 -4.61 -22.36 13.94
N GLU A 56 -4.06 -22.51 15.16
CA GLU A 56 -3.79 -21.44 16.13
C GLU A 56 -3.80 -20.06 15.46
N ALA A 57 -4.82 -19.24 15.78
CA ALA A 57 -5.08 -17.97 15.10
C ALA A 57 -3.80 -17.14 14.91
N ILE A 58 -2.85 -17.33 15.82
CA ILE A 58 -1.45 -16.95 15.73
C ILE A 58 -0.61 -18.23 15.85
N SER A 59 0.32 -18.47 14.93
CA SER A 59 1.23 -19.63 14.97
C SER A 59 2.68 -19.19 14.80
N THR A 60 3.59 -19.82 15.53
CA THR A 60 5.03 -19.63 15.35
C THR A 60 5.51 -20.48 14.18
N PRO A 61 6.05 -19.87 13.09
CA PRO A 61 6.67 -20.65 12.03
C PRO A 61 7.83 -21.50 12.58
N ALA A 62 7.94 -22.74 12.13
CA ALA A 62 9.03 -23.63 12.56
C ALA A 62 10.41 -23.10 12.14
N ASP A 63 10.46 -22.43 11.00
CA ASP A 63 11.63 -21.77 10.42
C ASP A 63 11.20 -20.65 9.44
N TRP A 64 12.18 -20.12 8.70
CA TRP A 64 11.99 -19.06 7.70
C TRP A 64 11.48 -19.57 6.33
N SER A 65 11.05 -20.83 6.20
CA SER A 65 10.54 -21.39 4.93
C SER A 65 9.19 -20.83 4.49
N HIS A 66 8.48 -20.16 5.40
CA HIS A 66 7.22 -19.47 5.12
C HIS A 66 7.42 -18.15 4.36
N LEU A 67 8.64 -17.62 4.31
CA LEU A 67 8.96 -16.45 3.51
C LEU A 67 9.01 -16.84 2.03
N PRO A 68 8.46 -16.01 1.13
CA PRO A 68 8.59 -16.26 -0.31
C PRO A 68 10.06 -16.28 -0.71
N GLU A 69 10.44 -17.23 -1.58
CA GLU A 69 11.79 -17.25 -2.15
C GLU A 69 11.99 -16.04 -3.06
N LEU A 70 13.06 -15.28 -2.80
CA LEU A 70 13.54 -14.21 -3.66
C LEU A 70 13.78 -14.76 -5.08
N GLY A 71 12.93 -14.35 -6.03
CA GLY A 71 13.03 -14.75 -7.44
C GLY A 71 12.07 -15.86 -7.89
N SER A 72 11.11 -16.28 -7.07
CA SER A 72 10.01 -17.13 -7.58
C SER A 72 9.16 -16.36 -8.62
N ASP A 73 8.98 -16.95 -9.80
CA ASP A 73 8.35 -16.36 -11.01
C ASP A 73 6.88 -15.89 -10.83
N HIS A 74 6.31 -15.98 -9.64
CA HIS A 74 4.90 -15.72 -9.36
C HIS A 74 4.60 -14.26 -9.01
N HIS A 75 5.63 -13.44 -8.86
CA HIS A 75 5.49 -12.03 -8.51
C HIS A 75 5.58 -11.14 -9.76
N ARG A 76 4.55 -10.33 -10.01
CA ARG A 76 4.59 -9.20 -11.00
C ARG A 76 5.67 -8.15 -10.67
N VAL A 77 6.34 -8.26 -9.53
CA VAL A 77 7.36 -7.34 -9.02
C VAL A 77 8.71 -8.02 -9.16
N ASP A 78 9.67 -7.37 -9.83
CA ASP A 78 11.08 -7.76 -9.85
C ASP A 78 11.70 -7.50 -8.46
N PRO A 79 11.89 -8.52 -7.61
CA PRO A 79 12.35 -8.32 -6.23
C PRO A 79 13.80 -7.82 -6.20
N ARG A 80 14.61 -8.24 -7.17
CA ARG A 80 15.99 -7.79 -7.34
C ARG A 80 16.02 -6.32 -7.73
N GLY A 81 15.20 -5.93 -8.70
CA GLY A 81 15.06 -4.53 -9.10
C GLY A 81 14.53 -3.63 -7.99
N LEU A 82 13.64 -4.13 -7.12
CA LEU A 82 13.19 -3.41 -5.92
C LEU A 82 14.34 -3.22 -4.93
N LEU A 83 15.03 -4.30 -4.56
CA LEU A 83 16.17 -4.24 -3.64
C LEU A 83 17.25 -3.27 -4.12
N VAL A 84 17.62 -3.34 -5.40
CA VAL A 84 18.63 -2.43 -5.97
C VAL A 84 18.17 -0.97 -5.92
N ARG A 85 16.87 -0.70 -6.14
CA ARG A 85 16.31 0.66 -6.00
C ARG A 85 16.35 1.12 -4.55
N SER A 86 15.94 0.28 -3.60
CA SER A 86 15.99 0.60 -2.17
C SER A 86 17.42 0.86 -1.69
N LEU A 87 18.39 0.04 -2.11
CA LEU A 87 19.80 0.25 -1.78
C LEU A 87 20.34 1.58 -2.34
N ARG A 88 19.97 1.94 -3.57
CA ARG A 88 20.36 3.24 -4.16
C ARG A 88 19.71 4.41 -3.42
N PHE A 89 18.43 4.30 -3.08
CA PHE A 89 17.72 5.33 -2.31
C PHE A 89 18.35 5.54 -0.93
N LEU A 90 18.66 4.45 -0.22
CA LEU A 90 19.37 4.52 1.07
C LEU A 90 20.75 5.15 0.89
N ALA A 91 21.52 4.71 -0.11
CA ALA A 91 22.85 5.24 -0.37
C ALA A 91 22.86 6.74 -0.74
N SER A 92 21.83 7.23 -1.44
CA SER A 92 21.72 8.66 -1.80
C SER A 92 21.39 9.57 -0.62
N GLY A 93 20.91 9.01 0.50
CA GLY A 93 20.53 9.76 1.69
C GLY A 93 21.55 9.74 2.82
N ILE A 94 22.72 9.10 2.60
CA ILE A 94 23.80 9.09 3.59
C ILE A 94 24.57 10.41 3.45
N THR A 95 24.56 11.23 4.50
CA THR A 95 25.27 12.51 4.52
C THR A 95 26.78 12.32 4.60
N ALA A 96 27.53 13.40 4.34
CA ALA A 96 28.99 13.39 4.48
C ALA A 96 29.47 13.04 5.90
N ASP A 97 28.61 13.24 6.90
CA ASP A 97 28.86 12.90 8.31
C ASP A 97 28.42 11.46 8.66
N GLY A 98 27.90 10.71 7.69
CA GLY A 98 27.44 9.33 7.86
C GLY A 98 26.04 9.21 8.49
N GLU A 99 25.28 10.30 8.52
CA GLU A 99 23.90 10.32 9.01
C GLU A 99 22.92 9.97 7.89
N LEU A 100 21.73 9.47 8.25
CA LEU A 100 20.64 9.23 7.30
C LEU A 100 19.74 10.46 7.22
N GLY A 101 19.35 10.85 6.01
CA GLY A 101 18.31 11.86 5.79
C GLY A 101 16.94 11.43 6.36
N GLU A 102 16.07 12.40 6.62
CA GLU A 102 14.74 12.19 7.20
C GLU A 102 13.92 11.17 6.39
N ASP A 103 13.84 11.34 5.07
CA ASP A 103 13.13 10.40 4.18
C ASP A 103 13.65 8.94 4.30
N GLN A 104 14.97 8.75 4.46
CA GLN A 104 15.55 7.42 4.61
C GLN A 104 15.24 6.83 5.97
N ILE A 105 15.24 7.65 7.02
CA ILE A 105 14.83 7.24 8.36
C ILE A 105 13.37 6.81 8.33
N GLU A 106 12.46 7.63 7.83
CA GLU A 106 11.02 7.30 7.76
C GLU A 106 10.75 6.02 6.95
N PHE A 107 11.46 5.84 5.84
CA PHE A 107 11.41 4.62 5.04
C PHE A 107 11.87 3.39 5.84
N LEU A 108 13.02 3.47 6.53
CA LEU A 108 13.54 2.37 7.34
C LEU A 108 12.65 2.07 8.54
N GLN A 109 12.12 3.09 9.22
CA GLN A 109 11.17 2.91 10.31
C GLN A 109 9.91 2.18 9.83
N SER A 110 9.41 2.54 8.63
CA SER A 110 8.28 1.88 8.01
C SER A 110 8.57 0.43 7.64
N LEU A 111 9.75 0.13 7.08
CA LEU A 111 10.20 -1.26 6.85
C LEU A 111 10.33 -2.06 8.15
N GLY A 112 10.85 -1.43 9.21
CA GLY A 112 11.00 -2.01 10.53
C GLY A 112 9.69 -2.56 11.08
N ARG A 113 8.63 -1.72 11.00
CA ARG A 113 7.26 -2.08 11.38
C ARG A 113 6.65 -3.11 10.45
N ASP A 114 6.85 -2.95 9.15
CA ASP A 114 6.27 -3.80 8.11
C ASP A 114 6.68 -5.26 8.23
N PHE A 115 7.99 -5.50 8.40
CA PHE A 115 8.55 -6.84 8.42
C PHE A 115 8.13 -7.67 9.63
N ARG A 116 7.56 -7.04 10.67
CA ARG A 116 6.94 -7.77 11.78
C ARG A 116 5.83 -8.71 11.30
N LYS A 117 5.18 -8.42 10.16
CA LYS A 117 4.16 -9.33 9.57
C LYS A 117 4.71 -10.69 9.17
N PHE A 118 6.04 -10.81 9.02
CA PHE A 118 6.75 -12.05 8.75
C PHE A 118 7.43 -12.65 10.00
N GLY A 119 7.09 -12.16 11.19
CA GLY A 119 7.70 -12.60 12.44
C GLY A 119 9.09 -12.00 12.70
N ILE A 120 9.46 -10.91 12.01
CA ILE A 120 10.71 -10.17 12.25
C ILE A 120 10.48 -9.12 13.34
N GLU A 121 10.99 -9.37 14.53
CA GLU A 121 11.04 -8.44 15.66
C GLU A 121 12.45 -7.82 15.84
N ASP A 122 12.60 -6.88 16.78
CA ASP A 122 13.81 -6.11 17.08
C ASP A 122 15.12 -6.94 17.12
N ALA A 123 15.11 -8.08 17.82
CA ALA A 123 16.27 -8.96 17.97
C ALA A 123 16.79 -9.54 16.64
N HIS A 124 15.95 -9.60 15.61
CA HIS A 124 16.32 -10.13 14.30
C HIS A 124 17.22 -9.16 13.53
N TYR A 125 17.04 -7.86 13.69
CA TYR A 125 17.79 -6.87 12.91
C TYR A 125 19.28 -6.85 13.26
N GLY A 126 19.64 -7.12 14.52
CA GLY A 126 21.05 -7.31 14.91
C GLY A 126 21.69 -8.53 14.22
N ALA A 127 20.95 -9.64 14.13
CA ALA A 127 21.39 -10.82 13.40
C ALA A 127 21.47 -10.57 11.88
N LEU A 128 20.54 -9.77 11.33
CA LEU A 128 20.54 -9.38 9.92
C LEU A 128 21.77 -8.55 9.57
N ALA A 129 22.12 -7.55 10.38
CA ALA A 129 23.31 -6.71 10.15
C ALA A 129 24.59 -7.58 10.09
N LEU A 130 24.76 -8.49 11.06
CA LEU A 130 25.88 -9.43 11.06
C LEU A 130 25.87 -10.37 9.84
N ALA A 131 24.68 -10.84 9.44
CA ALA A 131 24.52 -11.71 8.29
C ALA A 131 24.86 -11.00 6.97
N ILE A 132 24.47 -9.73 6.79
CA ILE A 132 24.79 -8.92 5.61
C ILE A 132 26.31 -8.76 5.49
N ARG A 133 26.99 -8.42 6.60
CA ARG A 133 28.45 -8.26 6.60
C ARG A 133 29.18 -9.55 6.22
N ARG A 134 28.79 -10.69 6.81
CA ARG A 134 29.35 -12.00 6.45
C ARG A 134 29.01 -12.44 5.03
N GLY A 135 27.80 -12.13 4.58
CA GLY A 135 27.35 -12.42 3.22
C GLY A 135 28.16 -11.66 2.17
N TRP A 136 28.48 -10.40 2.46
CA TRP A 136 29.39 -9.60 1.65
C TRP A 136 30.80 -10.21 1.60
N GLU A 137 31.39 -10.54 2.76
CA GLU A 137 32.72 -11.13 2.85
C GLU A 137 32.81 -12.44 2.03
N ALA A 138 31.82 -13.32 2.15
CA ALA A 138 31.76 -14.55 1.39
C ALA A 138 31.64 -14.31 -0.13
N ALA A 139 30.84 -13.33 -0.55
CA ALA A 139 30.73 -12.95 -1.96
C ALA A 139 32.04 -12.35 -2.50
N ALA A 140 32.76 -11.58 -1.68
CA ALA A 140 34.05 -11.01 -2.04
C ALA A 140 35.14 -12.08 -2.20
N ASP A 141 35.16 -13.09 -1.35
CA ASP A 141 36.10 -14.22 -1.45
C ASP A 141 35.88 -15.07 -2.72
N ALA A 142 34.61 -15.20 -3.14
CA ALA A 142 34.20 -15.96 -4.32
C ALA A 142 34.51 -15.27 -5.66
N ALA A 143 34.74 -13.94 -5.69
CA ALA A 143 34.93 -13.16 -6.91
C ALA A 143 36.24 -12.35 -6.88
N GLU A 144 37.22 -12.71 -7.72
CA GLU A 144 38.55 -12.07 -7.80
C GLU A 144 38.53 -10.52 -7.83
N PRO A 145 37.61 -9.84 -8.56
CA PRO A 145 37.54 -8.38 -8.59
C PRO A 145 37.20 -7.74 -7.23
N LEU A 146 36.53 -8.46 -6.33
CA LEU A 146 36.12 -7.97 -5.00
C LEU A 146 37.11 -8.32 -3.88
N ARG A 147 38.15 -9.11 -4.15
CA ARG A 147 39.16 -9.48 -3.13
C ARG A 147 39.90 -8.28 -2.53
N HIS A 148 39.95 -7.17 -3.28
CA HIS A 148 40.48 -5.88 -2.83
C HIS A 148 39.40 -4.90 -2.35
N ALA A 149 38.12 -5.32 -2.36
CA ALA A 149 36.93 -4.57 -1.99
C ALA A 149 36.21 -5.23 -0.80
N ARG A 150 36.96 -5.46 0.29
CA ARG A 150 36.33 -5.70 1.60
C ARG A 150 35.34 -4.58 1.88
N MET A 151 34.24 -4.90 2.55
CA MET A 151 33.24 -3.91 2.93
C MET A 151 33.92 -2.74 3.65
N PRO A 152 33.85 -1.51 3.11
CA PRO A 152 34.39 -0.34 3.80
C PRO A 152 33.76 -0.19 5.18
N ARG A 153 34.50 0.35 6.14
CA ARG A 153 34.01 0.53 7.52
C ARG A 153 32.75 1.39 7.53
N GLU A 154 32.70 2.40 6.68
CA GLU A 154 31.59 3.33 6.55
C GLU A 154 30.33 2.64 6.01
N LEU A 155 30.49 1.70 5.08
CA LEU A 155 29.37 0.89 4.58
C LEU A 155 28.89 -0.12 5.64
N ALA A 156 29.81 -0.67 6.44
CA ALA A 156 29.45 -1.53 7.57
C ALA A 156 28.68 -0.75 8.65
N ASP A 157 29.18 0.44 9.04
CA ASP A 157 28.51 1.34 9.98
C ASP A 157 27.11 1.75 9.47
N ALA A 158 26.98 2.03 8.17
CA ALA A 158 25.68 2.34 7.55
C ALA A 158 24.71 1.14 7.58
N VAL A 159 25.18 -0.09 7.36
CA VAL A 159 24.34 -1.30 7.51
C VAL A 159 23.88 -1.47 8.95
N ASP A 160 24.78 -1.30 9.91
CA ASP A 160 24.45 -1.40 11.33
C ASP A 160 23.42 -0.32 11.74
N LEU A 161 23.58 0.92 11.25
CA LEU A 161 22.63 2.01 11.47
C LEU A 161 21.26 1.74 10.84
N CYS A 162 21.20 1.31 9.58
CA CYS A 162 19.95 0.95 8.91
C CYS A 162 19.18 -0.13 9.68
N CYS A 163 19.88 -1.20 10.08
CA CYS A 163 19.30 -2.27 10.89
C CYS A 163 18.86 -1.78 12.27
N HIS A 164 19.62 -0.87 12.89
CA HIS A 164 19.24 -0.29 14.18
C HIS A 164 17.96 0.54 14.08
N VAL A 165 17.82 1.41 13.08
CA VAL A 165 16.60 2.21 12.87
C VAL A 165 15.38 1.31 12.67
N MET A 166 15.51 0.25 11.85
CA MET A 166 14.44 -0.75 11.67
C MET A 166 14.08 -1.45 13.00
N ALA A 167 15.09 -1.81 13.81
CA ALA A 167 14.89 -2.47 15.09
C ALA A 167 14.14 -1.59 16.10
N VAL A 168 14.51 -0.30 16.18
CA VAL A 168 13.88 0.65 17.10
C VAL A 168 12.39 0.78 16.79
N SER A 169 12.01 0.98 15.53
CA SER A 169 10.59 1.10 15.18
C SER A 169 9.80 -0.19 15.35
N ALA A 170 10.42 -1.35 15.13
CA ALA A 170 9.77 -2.62 15.44
C ALA A 170 9.51 -2.77 16.95
N ALA A 171 10.50 -2.41 17.78
CA ALA A 171 10.40 -2.45 19.23
C ALA A 171 9.37 -1.46 19.78
N GLU A 172 9.29 -0.24 19.20
CA GLU A 172 8.31 0.78 19.59
C GLU A 172 6.87 0.30 19.38
N ASP A 173 6.55 -0.28 18.22
CA ASP A 173 5.22 -0.82 17.96
C ASP A 173 4.89 -1.98 18.91
N ALA A 174 5.87 -2.88 19.13
CA ALA A 174 5.69 -4.00 20.06
C ALA A 174 5.45 -3.51 21.50
N ALA A 175 6.20 -2.50 21.96
CA ALA A 175 6.04 -1.90 23.28
C ALA A 175 4.72 -1.14 23.42
N ALA A 176 4.20 -0.55 22.33
CA ALA A 176 2.88 0.07 22.28
C ALA A 176 1.73 -0.96 22.23
N GLY A 177 2.02 -2.27 22.19
CA GLY A 177 1.02 -3.32 22.09
C GLY A 177 0.35 -3.38 20.71
N MET A 178 0.94 -2.76 19.68
CA MET A 178 0.42 -2.80 18.32
C MET A 178 0.73 -4.15 17.68
N PRO A 179 -0.29 -4.97 17.34
CA PRO A 179 -0.06 -6.27 16.75
C PRO A 179 0.47 -6.11 15.32
N ALA A 180 1.52 -6.86 14.97
CA ALA A 180 2.10 -6.85 13.63
C ALA A 180 1.07 -7.18 12.55
N THR A 181 0.23 -8.19 12.84
CA THR A 181 -0.89 -8.64 12.02
C THR A 181 -2.12 -8.84 12.89
N VAL A 182 -3.30 -8.73 12.30
CA VAL A 182 -4.58 -9.09 12.95
C VAL A 182 -5.36 -10.06 12.07
N ALA A 183 -6.03 -11.03 12.69
CA ALA A 183 -7.01 -11.87 11.99
C ALA A 183 -8.29 -11.07 11.71
N ALA A 184 -8.82 -11.23 10.51
CA ALA A 184 -10.01 -10.55 10.03
C ALA A 184 -11.00 -11.57 9.45
N LYS A 185 -12.06 -11.88 10.21
CA LYS A 185 -13.06 -12.87 9.79
C LYS A 185 -14.04 -12.26 8.79
N VAL A 186 -14.21 -12.87 7.62
CA VAL A 186 -15.22 -12.46 6.64
C VAL A 186 -16.61 -12.70 7.20
N ILE A 187 -17.38 -11.63 7.33
CA ILE A 187 -18.77 -11.65 7.81
C ILE A 187 -19.79 -11.42 6.69
N ALA A 188 -19.38 -10.79 5.58
CA ALA A 188 -20.18 -10.66 4.37
C ALA A 188 -19.30 -10.62 3.12
N ALA A 189 -19.80 -11.20 2.02
CA ALA A 189 -19.13 -11.20 0.72
C ALA A 189 -20.19 -11.03 -0.38
N GLU A 190 -20.22 -9.84 -0.99
CA GLU A 190 -21.23 -9.44 -1.96
C GLU A 190 -20.58 -9.20 -3.33
N ARG A 191 -20.85 -10.07 -4.31
CA ARG A 191 -20.39 -9.90 -5.70
C ARG A 191 -21.33 -8.93 -6.40
N ARG A 192 -20.92 -7.66 -6.51
CA ARG A 192 -21.78 -6.58 -7.00
C ARG A 192 -21.86 -6.51 -8.53
N CYS A 193 -20.81 -6.95 -9.22
CA CYS A 193 -20.80 -7.22 -10.66
C CYS A 193 -19.91 -8.44 -10.96
N SER A 194 -19.68 -8.76 -12.23
CA SER A 194 -18.96 -9.97 -12.67
C SER A 194 -17.52 -10.06 -12.15
N ASP A 195 -16.89 -8.91 -11.86
CA ASP A 195 -15.50 -8.80 -11.48
C ASP A 195 -15.26 -7.95 -10.22
N VAL A 196 -16.29 -7.47 -9.53
CA VAL A 196 -16.16 -6.71 -8.26
C VAL A 196 -16.86 -7.42 -7.12
N ILE A 197 -16.14 -7.57 -6.01
CA ILE A 197 -16.67 -8.05 -4.72
C ILE A 197 -16.49 -6.98 -3.64
N VAL A 198 -17.52 -6.84 -2.80
CA VAL A 198 -17.48 -6.08 -1.55
C VAL A 198 -17.40 -7.08 -0.41
N VAL A 199 -16.32 -7.04 0.36
CA VAL A 199 -16.06 -7.96 1.48
C VAL A 199 -16.07 -7.17 2.77
N ARG A 200 -16.89 -7.58 3.73
CA ARG A 200 -16.86 -7.07 5.10
C ARG A 200 -16.18 -8.07 6.01
N VAL A 201 -15.28 -7.58 6.83
CA VAL A 201 -14.53 -8.38 7.79
C VAL A 201 -14.66 -7.82 9.19
N GLN A 202 -14.54 -8.71 10.17
CA GLN A 202 -14.48 -8.41 11.59
C GLN A 202 -13.07 -8.72 12.10
N MET A 203 -12.34 -7.69 12.49
CA MET A 203 -11.03 -7.80 13.13
C MET A 203 -11.18 -7.96 14.64
N ASP A 204 -10.33 -8.80 15.22
CA ASP A 204 -10.21 -8.95 16.68
C ASP A 204 -8.74 -9.29 17.03
N PRO A 205 -7.99 -8.38 17.69
CA PRO A 205 -8.40 -7.03 18.08
C PRO A 205 -8.60 -6.09 16.87
N PRO A 206 -9.29 -4.95 17.03
CA PRO A 206 -9.36 -3.91 16.02
C PRO A 206 -7.94 -3.36 15.73
N ARG A 207 -7.65 -3.08 14.45
CA ARG A 207 -6.44 -2.40 14.03
C ARG A 207 -6.77 -0.99 13.57
N PRO A 208 -6.14 0.08 14.08
CA PRO A 208 -6.41 1.44 13.63
C PRO A 208 -5.85 1.71 12.23
N TRP A 209 -6.55 2.55 11.47
CA TRP A 209 -6.11 3.20 10.24
C TRP A 209 -6.79 4.57 10.12
N TRP A 210 -6.20 5.48 9.34
CA TRP A 210 -6.85 6.74 8.99
C TRP A 210 -7.66 6.59 7.69
N PRO A 211 -8.83 7.26 7.57
CA PRO A 211 -9.55 7.32 6.30
C PRO A 211 -8.66 7.81 5.17
N GLY A 212 -8.73 7.16 4.00
CA GLY A 212 -7.84 7.43 2.87
C GLY A 212 -6.60 6.54 2.82
N GLN A 213 -6.20 5.94 3.95
CA GLN A 213 -5.11 4.96 3.97
C GLN A 213 -5.49 3.64 3.30
N TYR A 214 -4.46 2.83 3.04
CA TYR A 214 -4.55 1.46 2.60
C TYR A 214 -3.82 0.53 3.55
N VAL A 215 -4.29 -0.71 3.64
CA VAL A 215 -3.70 -1.75 4.50
C VAL A 215 -3.26 -2.92 3.66
N GLU A 216 -2.27 -3.65 4.14
CA GLU A 216 -1.89 -4.92 3.53
C GLU A 216 -2.81 -6.05 3.97
N VAL A 217 -3.23 -6.86 3.01
CA VAL A 217 -4.15 -7.97 3.23
C VAL A 217 -3.60 -9.24 2.61
N ASN A 218 -3.72 -10.33 3.36
CA ASN A 218 -3.40 -11.69 2.94
C ASN A 218 -4.64 -12.59 3.07
N THR A 219 -4.83 -13.49 2.11
CA THR A 219 -6.04 -14.33 2.01
C THR A 219 -5.65 -15.80 1.87
N PRO A 220 -6.55 -16.75 2.24
CA PRO A 220 -6.22 -18.17 2.22
C PRO A 220 -6.01 -18.73 0.81
N TYR A 221 -6.40 -17.98 -0.23
CA TYR A 221 -6.29 -18.39 -1.63
C TYR A 221 -4.94 -18.04 -2.26
N THR A 222 -4.23 -17.07 -1.68
CA THR A 222 -2.88 -16.67 -2.11
C THR A 222 -2.03 -16.36 -0.88
N PRO A 223 -1.71 -17.38 -0.05
CA PRO A 223 -1.05 -17.18 1.24
C PRO A 223 0.33 -16.53 1.13
N ASP A 224 1.02 -16.69 0.00
CA ASP A 224 2.35 -16.10 -0.23
C ASP A 224 2.30 -14.67 -0.82
N VAL A 225 1.10 -14.10 -0.97
CA VAL A 225 0.89 -12.80 -1.61
C VAL A 225 0.15 -11.85 -0.67
N TRP A 226 0.80 -10.74 -0.35
CA TRP A 226 0.17 -9.58 0.29
C TRP A 226 -0.28 -8.59 -0.77
N ARG A 227 -1.45 -7.97 -0.55
CA ARG A 227 -1.96 -6.89 -1.40
C ARG A 227 -2.44 -5.71 -0.58
N TYR A 228 -2.12 -4.50 -1.05
CA TYR A 228 -2.72 -3.29 -0.54
C TYR A 228 -4.19 -3.21 -0.94
N LEU A 229 -5.05 -3.01 0.05
CA LEU A 229 -6.48 -2.72 -0.12
C LEU A 229 -6.84 -1.51 0.74
N SER A 230 -7.56 -0.55 0.18
CA SER A 230 -8.10 0.57 0.95
C SER A 230 -9.39 0.15 1.67
N PRO A 231 -9.48 0.32 3.00
CA PRO A 231 -10.75 0.25 3.71
C PRO A 231 -11.74 1.26 3.10
N ALA A 232 -12.96 0.81 2.83
CA ALA A 232 -14.03 1.61 2.23
C ALA A 232 -14.89 2.36 3.26
N ILE A 233 -14.58 2.19 4.54
CA ILE A 233 -15.20 2.85 5.69
C ILE A 233 -14.11 3.39 6.63
N PRO A 234 -14.40 4.43 7.44
CA PRO A 234 -13.51 4.89 8.50
C PRO A 234 -13.20 3.77 9.50
N PHE A 235 -12.15 3.96 10.30
CA PHE A 235 -11.82 3.04 11.37
C PHE A 235 -12.99 2.88 12.34
N ASP A 236 -13.24 1.64 12.72
CA ASP A 236 -14.26 1.24 13.68
C ASP A 236 -13.60 0.57 14.88
N GLU A 237 -13.85 1.09 16.08
CA GLU A 237 -13.33 0.52 17.33
C GLU A 237 -13.85 -0.90 17.59
N GLN A 238 -14.98 -1.28 16.99
CA GLN A 238 -15.47 -2.65 17.08
C GLN A 238 -14.76 -3.58 16.09
N GLY A 239 -13.90 -3.09 15.19
CA GLY A 239 -13.07 -3.88 14.28
C GLY A 239 -13.69 -4.17 12.92
N LEU A 240 -14.80 -3.52 12.56
CA LEU A 240 -15.39 -3.67 11.24
C LEU A 240 -14.52 -3.01 10.16
N ALA A 241 -14.26 -3.73 9.07
CA ALA A 241 -13.74 -3.15 7.83
C ALA A 241 -14.52 -3.63 6.62
N GLU A 242 -14.50 -2.82 5.57
CA GLU A 242 -15.09 -3.14 4.26
C GLU A 242 -14.03 -2.92 3.18
N PHE A 243 -13.87 -3.88 2.27
CA PHE A 243 -12.94 -3.80 1.15
C PHE A 243 -13.69 -3.98 -0.17
N HIS A 244 -13.36 -3.17 -1.18
CA HIS A 244 -13.91 -3.30 -2.52
C HIS A 244 -12.79 -3.77 -3.45
N ILE A 245 -12.99 -4.91 -4.11
CA ILE A 245 -11.92 -5.60 -4.83
C ILE A 245 -12.40 -5.90 -6.24
N ARG A 246 -11.64 -5.46 -7.25
CA ARG A 246 -11.82 -5.85 -8.65
C ARG A 246 -10.82 -6.94 -9.05
N GLY A 247 -11.27 -7.97 -9.75
CA GLY A 247 -10.44 -9.03 -10.31
C GLY A 247 -9.50 -8.53 -11.43
N VAL A 248 -8.27 -8.17 -11.08
CA VAL A 248 -7.21 -7.75 -12.02
C VAL A 248 -5.86 -8.46 -11.76
N GLY A 249 -5.91 -9.76 -11.53
CA GLY A 249 -4.73 -10.62 -11.33
C GLY A 249 -4.90 -11.61 -10.17
N THR A 250 -3.90 -12.47 -9.95
CA THR A 250 -4.00 -13.69 -9.13
C THR A 250 -4.69 -13.51 -7.78
N PHE A 251 -4.26 -12.55 -6.95
CA PHE A 251 -4.89 -12.29 -5.64
C PHE A 251 -6.35 -11.86 -5.79
N SER A 252 -6.59 -10.82 -6.59
CA SER A 252 -7.91 -10.20 -6.70
C SER A 252 -8.91 -11.11 -7.42
N ASP A 253 -8.45 -11.88 -8.41
CA ASP A 253 -9.28 -12.86 -9.12
C ASP A 253 -9.71 -13.97 -8.16
N ALA A 254 -8.77 -14.43 -7.32
CA ALA A 254 -9.06 -15.43 -6.30
C ALA A 254 -10.04 -14.88 -5.25
N ALA A 255 -9.84 -13.66 -4.76
CA ALA A 255 -10.75 -13.02 -3.81
C ALA A 255 -12.18 -12.89 -4.38
N VAL A 256 -12.33 -12.37 -5.61
CA VAL A 256 -13.64 -12.24 -6.27
C VAL A 256 -14.32 -13.60 -6.45
N ARG A 257 -13.57 -14.62 -6.88
CA ARG A 257 -14.15 -15.94 -7.20
C ARG A 257 -14.43 -16.77 -5.97
N HIS A 258 -13.56 -16.75 -4.97
CA HIS A 258 -13.55 -17.78 -3.95
C HIS A 258 -13.92 -17.32 -2.55
N THR A 259 -13.83 -16.02 -2.23
CA THR A 259 -14.13 -15.55 -0.86
C THR A 259 -15.53 -15.96 -0.41
N GLU A 260 -15.58 -16.51 0.80
CA GLU A 260 -16.77 -17.01 1.47
C GLU A 260 -16.88 -16.44 2.90
N VAL A 261 -18.11 -16.37 3.40
CA VAL A 261 -18.36 -15.98 4.79
C VAL A 261 -17.74 -17.04 5.72
N GLY A 262 -16.98 -16.58 6.70
CA GLY A 262 -16.25 -17.43 7.63
C GLY A 262 -14.77 -17.63 7.31
N ASP A 263 -14.31 -17.20 6.13
CA ASP A 263 -12.87 -17.11 5.86
C ASP A 263 -12.19 -16.20 6.88
N VAL A 264 -10.92 -16.46 7.17
CA VAL A 264 -10.05 -15.59 7.95
C VAL A 264 -8.99 -15.02 7.03
N TRP A 265 -9.03 -13.71 6.86
CA TRP A 265 -7.98 -12.93 6.22
C TRP A 265 -7.01 -12.44 7.29
N VAL A 266 -5.84 -11.97 6.86
CA VAL A 266 -4.87 -11.34 7.75
C VAL A 266 -4.62 -9.92 7.26
N VAL A 267 -4.70 -8.96 8.18
CA VAL A 267 -4.45 -7.53 7.90
C VAL A 267 -3.14 -7.10 8.57
N ALA A 268 -2.24 -6.53 7.78
CA ALA A 268 -0.95 -5.99 8.19
C ALA A 268 -0.97 -4.44 8.09
N GLN A 269 0.21 -3.82 7.96
CA GLN A 269 0.43 -2.40 8.18
C GLN A 269 -0.44 -1.47 7.33
N ALA A 270 -0.84 -0.35 7.93
CA ALA A 270 -1.53 0.74 7.27
C ALA A 270 -0.51 1.74 6.72
N TYR A 271 -0.84 2.31 5.56
CA TYR A 271 0.02 3.17 4.76
C TYR A 271 -0.82 4.19 4.01
N GLY A 272 -0.15 5.16 3.39
CA GLY A 272 -0.80 6.21 2.62
C GLY A 272 -1.06 7.44 3.47
N GLU A 273 -1.17 8.56 2.77
CA GLU A 273 -1.24 9.90 3.37
C GLU A 273 -2.39 10.73 2.77
N MET A 274 -3.13 10.15 1.83
CA MET A 274 -4.27 10.81 1.21
C MET A 274 -5.31 11.18 2.28
N GLN A 275 -5.63 12.46 2.35
CA GLN A 275 -6.52 13.00 3.38
C GLN A 275 -7.39 14.12 2.80
N LEU A 276 -8.58 14.26 3.36
CA LEU A 276 -9.52 15.31 2.99
C LEU A 276 -9.49 16.40 4.06
N ASN A 277 -9.14 17.62 3.66
CA ASN A 277 -9.12 18.78 4.54
C ASN A 277 -10.56 19.29 4.78
N PRO A 278 -11.11 19.24 6.01
CA PRO A 278 -12.51 19.61 6.26
C PRO A 278 -12.79 21.12 6.10
N GLN A 279 -11.78 21.94 5.81
CA GLN A 279 -11.92 23.39 5.61
C GLN A 279 -11.90 23.79 4.13
N HIS A 280 -11.52 22.88 3.21
CA HIS A 280 -11.31 23.20 1.80
C HIS A 280 -12.25 22.40 0.90
N ASP A 281 -12.79 23.04 -0.15
CA ASP A 281 -13.52 22.35 -1.20
C ASP A 281 -12.60 21.33 -1.89
N ALA A 282 -13.17 20.20 -2.36
CA ALA A 282 -12.37 19.16 -3.01
C ALA A 282 -13.05 18.51 -4.22
N ILE A 283 -12.23 18.21 -5.24
CA ILE A 283 -12.57 17.35 -6.37
C ILE A 283 -12.00 15.95 -6.09
N LEU A 284 -12.87 14.95 -6.09
CA LEU A 284 -12.50 13.56 -5.91
C LEU A 284 -12.66 12.82 -7.25
N VAL A 285 -11.66 12.06 -7.67
CA VAL A 285 -11.70 11.29 -8.92
C VAL A 285 -11.44 9.82 -8.63
N ALA A 286 -12.51 9.02 -8.67
CA ALA A 286 -12.47 7.57 -8.47
C ALA A 286 -12.51 6.83 -9.81
N GLY A 287 -11.58 5.91 -10.02
CA GLY A 287 -11.67 4.88 -11.06
C GLY A 287 -11.99 3.53 -10.46
N SER A 288 -13.16 2.95 -10.78
CA SER A 288 -13.59 1.65 -10.26
C SER A 288 -13.44 1.52 -8.73
N THR A 289 -12.74 0.51 -8.21
CA THR A 289 -12.61 0.25 -6.77
C THR A 289 -11.68 1.23 -6.06
N GLY A 290 -11.04 2.16 -6.78
CA GLY A 290 -10.44 3.36 -6.18
C GLY A 290 -11.47 4.21 -5.43
N LEU A 291 -12.77 4.00 -5.69
CA LEU A 291 -13.85 4.55 -4.88
C LEU A 291 -13.73 4.19 -3.39
N ALA A 292 -13.16 3.04 -3.02
CA ALA A 292 -13.08 2.61 -1.62
C ALA A 292 -12.41 3.66 -0.72
N ALA A 293 -11.20 4.11 -1.07
CA ALA A 293 -10.46 5.11 -0.29
C ALA A 293 -11.23 6.44 -0.19
N LEU A 294 -11.78 6.92 -1.32
CA LEU A 294 -12.53 8.18 -1.37
C LEU A 294 -13.86 8.08 -0.62
N ARG A 295 -14.50 6.91 -0.60
CA ARG A 295 -15.72 6.66 0.17
C ARG A 295 -15.45 6.71 1.67
N ALA A 296 -14.33 6.16 2.14
CA ALA A 296 -13.95 6.26 3.56
C ALA A 296 -13.76 7.72 3.97
N LEU A 297 -13.09 8.54 3.15
CA LEU A 297 -12.91 9.97 3.40
C LEU A 297 -14.24 10.74 3.44
N ILE A 298 -15.15 10.46 2.50
CA ILE A 298 -16.49 11.08 2.48
C ILE A 298 -17.29 10.72 3.74
N LEU A 299 -17.25 9.45 4.16
CA LEU A 299 -17.94 8.98 5.36
C LEU A 299 -17.38 9.62 6.62
N ASP A 300 -16.06 9.73 6.72
CA ASP A 300 -15.40 10.41 7.84
C ASP A 300 -15.74 11.91 7.87
N LEU A 301 -15.70 12.58 6.72
CA LEU A 301 -16.13 13.98 6.61
C LEU A 301 -17.59 14.15 7.05
N SER A 302 -18.45 13.13 6.91
CA SER A 302 -19.87 13.21 7.29
C SER A 302 -20.14 13.44 8.78
N ILE A 303 -19.16 13.17 9.65
CA ILE A 303 -19.26 13.45 11.10
C ILE A 303 -18.59 14.76 11.54
N HIS A 304 -17.83 15.42 10.67
CA HIS A 304 -17.16 16.69 10.97
C HIS A 304 -18.12 17.89 11.03
N ALA A 305 -17.79 18.94 11.78
CA ALA A 305 -18.63 20.14 11.85
C ALA A 305 -18.58 20.97 10.55
N ALA A 306 -17.39 21.12 9.97
CA ALA A 306 -17.20 21.81 8.69
C ALA A 306 -17.52 20.85 7.53
N LYS A 307 -18.26 21.36 6.54
CA LYS A 307 -18.76 20.61 5.37
C LYS A 307 -18.42 21.38 4.09
N PRO A 308 -17.17 21.28 3.60
CA PRO A 308 -16.79 21.93 2.36
C PRO A 308 -17.52 21.27 1.19
N LYS A 309 -17.58 21.94 0.03
CA LYS A 309 -18.21 21.35 -1.15
C LYS A 309 -17.30 20.29 -1.74
N ILE A 310 -17.83 19.10 -1.90
CA ILE A 310 -17.15 17.93 -2.44
C ILE A 310 -17.80 17.55 -3.76
N LYS A 311 -16.99 17.33 -4.79
CA LYS A 311 -17.46 16.81 -6.08
C LYS A 311 -16.71 15.54 -6.44
N LEU A 312 -17.44 14.43 -6.43
CA LEU A 312 -16.92 13.11 -6.80
C LEU A 312 -17.25 12.80 -8.25
N PHE A 313 -16.21 12.62 -9.06
CA PHE A 313 -16.31 12.00 -10.38
C PHE A 313 -16.00 10.52 -10.25
N TYR A 314 -17.01 9.67 -10.48
CA TYR A 314 -16.88 8.22 -10.36
C TYR A 314 -16.91 7.54 -11.73
N GLY A 315 -15.75 7.08 -12.17
CA GLY A 315 -15.49 6.53 -13.49
C GLY A 315 -15.50 5.01 -13.57
N ALA A 316 -16.15 4.48 -14.61
CA ALA A 316 -16.04 3.08 -15.01
C ALA A 316 -16.10 2.90 -16.55
N GLN A 317 -15.79 1.71 -17.06
CA GLN A 317 -15.88 1.48 -18.51
C GLN A 317 -17.35 1.37 -18.96
N SER A 318 -18.17 0.69 -18.18
CA SER A 318 -19.61 0.51 -18.43
C SER A 318 -20.47 0.85 -17.20
N PRO A 319 -21.79 1.09 -17.39
CA PRO A 319 -22.71 1.40 -16.30
C PRO A 319 -22.78 0.37 -15.17
N ASP A 320 -22.69 -0.93 -15.49
CA ASP A 320 -22.79 -2.01 -14.48
C ASP A 320 -21.60 -2.06 -13.52
N GLU A 321 -20.48 -1.47 -13.91
CA GLU A 321 -19.30 -1.37 -13.07
C GLU A 321 -19.37 -0.22 -12.06
N LEU A 322 -20.39 0.65 -12.13
CA LEU A 322 -20.67 1.66 -11.12
C LEU A 322 -21.39 1.04 -9.91
N TYR A 323 -20.78 0.00 -9.33
CA TYR A 323 -21.39 -0.95 -8.40
C TYR A 323 -21.90 -0.36 -7.07
N GLU A 324 -21.37 0.78 -6.63
CA GLU A 324 -21.79 1.53 -5.44
C GLU A 324 -22.61 2.78 -5.76
N LEU A 325 -22.98 3.01 -7.02
CA LEU A 325 -23.73 4.19 -7.40
C LEU A 325 -25.08 4.33 -6.66
N PRO A 326 -25.85 3.25 -6.37
CA PRO A 326 -27.04 3.36 -5.54
C PRO A 326 -26.75 3.89 -4.14
N GLY A 327 -25.64 3.46 -3.52
CA GLY A 327 -25.21 3.94 -2.21
C GLY A 327 -24.79 5.41 -2.24
N LEU A 328 -23.99 5.79 -3.23
CA LEU A 328 -23.58 7.18 -3.46
C LEU A 328 -24.77 8.10 -3.75
N LYS A 329 -25.79 7.62 -4.46
CA LYS A 329 -27.03 8.37 -4.65
C LYS A 329 -27.72 8.65 -3.31
N GLY A 330 -27.80 7.63 -2.44
CA GLY A 330 -28.26 7.82 -1.07
C GLY A 330 -27.51 8.92 -0.32
N PHE A 331 -26.18 8.98 -0.46
CA PHE A 331 -25.36 10.03 0.14
C PHE A 331 -25.69 11.43 -0.40
N THR A 332 -25.78 11.60 -1.73
CA THR A 332 -26.14 12.92 -2.32
C THR A 332 -27.53 13.40 -1.93
N SER A 333 -28.46 12.48 -1.61
CA SER A 333 -29.79 12.84 -1.11
C SER A 333 -29.78 13.26 0.36
N ALA A 334 -28.81 12.77 1.14
CA ALA A 334 -28.66 13.08 2.57
C ALA A 334 -27.76 14.31 2.81
N TRP A 335 -26.80 14.58 1.93
CA TRP A 335 -25.73 15.56 2.12
C TRP A 335 -25.68 16.56 0.96
N ASP A 336 -26.06 17.81 1.23
CA ASP A 336 -26.08 18.92 0.27
C ASP A 336 -24.69 19.48 -0.09
N TRP A 337 -23.65 19.02 0.62
CA TRP A 337 -22.26 19.34 0.37
C TRP A 337 -21.58 18.36 -0.58
N LEU A 338 -22.21 17.23 -0.91
CA LEU A 338 -21.65 16.20 -1.80
C LEU A 338 -22.41 16.13 -3.13
N ASP A 339 -21.70 16.39 -4.22
CA ASP A 339 -22.16 16.10 -5.58
C ASP A 339 -21.45 14.88 -6.15
N VAL A 340 -22.19 13.98 -6.80
CA VAL A 340 -21.64 12.79 -7.48
C VAL A 340 -21.95 12.85 -8.98
N VAL A 341 -20.92 12.72 -9.80
CA VAL A 341 -20.98 12.70 -11.26
C VAL A 341 -20.51 11.32 -11.74
N PRO A 342 -21.42 10.40 -12.11
CA PRO A 342 -21.04 9.15 -12.72
C PRO A 342 -20.51 9.38 -14.13
N VAL A 343 -19.42 8.69 -14.48
CA VAL A 343 -18.77 8.78 -15.79
C VAL A 343 -18.57 7.39 -16.37
N VAL A 344 -19.02 7.17 -17.61
CA VAL A 344 -18.81 5.91 -18.33
C VAL A 344 -18.13 6.12 -19.68
N GLU A 345 -17.25 5.20 -20.08
CA GLU A 345 -16.65 5.27 -21.42
C GLU A 345 -17.59 4.72 -22.51
N HIS A 346 -18.41 3.72 -22.17
CA HIS A 346 -19.29 3.01 -23.10
C HIS A 346 -20.67 2.77 -22.48
N GLY A 347 -21.71 2.68 -23.33
CA GLY A 347 -23.09 2.44 -22.90
C GLY A 347 -23.77 3.67 -22.29
N ASP A 348 -25.03 3.51 -21.90
CA ASP A 348 -25.88 4.55 -21.29
C ASP A 348 -26.62 4.02 -20.04
N ALA A 349 -27.42 4.86 -19.39
CA ALA A 349 -28.20 4.43 -18.21
C ALA A 349 -29.10 3.21 -18.48
N GLY A 350 -29.64 3.08 -19.70
CA GLY A 350 -30.48 1.96 -20.11
C GLY A 350 -29.71 0.63 -20.23
N SER A 351 -28.40 0.71 -20.42
CA SER A 351 -27.51 -0.44 -20.59
C SER A 351 -27.15 -1.14 -19.27
N ALA A 352 -27.45 -0.53 -18.11
CA ALA A 352 -27.23 -1.15 -16.80
C ALA A 352 -28.25 -2.27 -16.53
N HIS A 353 -27.75 -3.49 -16.33
CA HIS A 353 -28.53 -4.66 -15.94
C HIS A 353 -29.06 -4.52 -14.50
N ASN A 354 -28.26 -3.96 -13.59
CA ASN A 354 -28.68 -3.73 -12.22
C ASN A 354 -29.71 -2.59 -12.14
N THR A 355 -30.95 -2.92 -11.74
CA THR A 355 -32.05 -1.95 -11.67
C THR A 355 -31.77 -0.77 -10.73
N ALA A 356 -31.14 -0.99 -9.58
CA ALA A 356 -30.83 0.09 -8.65
C ALA A 356 -29.79 1.05 -9.24
N THR A 357 -28.79 0.52 -9.95
CA THR A 357 -27.76 1.31 -10.64
C THR A 357 -28.38 2.13 -11.76
N ARG A 358 -29.24 1.52 -12.57
CA ARG A 358 -30.01 2.20 -13.63
C ARG A 358 -30.89 3.33 -13.07
N THR A 359 -31.58 3.10 -11.96
CA THR A 359 -32.37 4.15 -11.30
C THR A 359 -31.48 5.31 -10.84
N ALA A 360 -30.36 5.00 -10.17
CA ALA A 360 -29.43 6.03 -9.71
C ALA A 360 -28.86 6.85 -10.89
N LEU A 361 -28.54 6.22 -12.02
CA LEU A 361 -28.07 6.90 -13.23
C LEU A 361 -29.10 7.86 -13.85
N ASN A 362 -30.39 7.59 -13.69
CA ASN A 362 -31.44 8.50 -14.17
C ASN A 362 -31.61 9.74 -13.28
N GLU A 363 -31.11 9.70 -12.05
CA GLU A 363 -31.23 10.78 -11.07
C GLU A 363 -29.90 11.53 -10.83
N LEU A 364 -28.81 11.06 -11.42
CA LEU A 364 -27.49 11.65 -11.35
C LEU A 364 -27.04 12.15 -12.73
N PRO A 365 -26.17 13.17 -12.79
CA PRO A 365 -25.72 13.75 -14.05
C PRO A 365 -24.68 12.84 -14.74
N LEU A 366 -25.13 11.76 -15.37
CA LEU A 366 -24.26 10.85 -16.13
C LEU A 366 -23.50 11.60 -17.24
N ARG A 367 -22.19 11.37 -17.30
CA ARG A 367 -21.28 11.88 -18.35
C ARG A 367 -20.60 10.74 -19.09
N HIS A 368 -20.13 11.03 -20.30
CA HIS A 368 -19.42 10.06 -21.14
C HIS A 368 -17.97 10.50 -21.38
N GLY A 369 -17.06 9.54 -21.39
CA GLY A 369 -15.63 9.74 -21.64
C GLY A 369 -14.76 9.24 -20.50
N ARG A 370 -13.48 9.60 -20.52
CA ARG A 370 -12.56 9.27 -19.43
C ARG A 370 -12.86 10.18 -18.23
N VAL A 371 -12.95 9.60 -17.04
CA VAL A 371 -13.30 10.32 -15.80
C VAL A 371 -12.42 11.55 -15.54
N ALA A 372 -11.13 11.45 -15.83
CA ALA A 372 -10.18 12.55 -15.69
C ALA A 372 -10.48 13.72 -16.64
N ASP A 373 -10.84 13.42 -17.89
CA ASP A 373 -11.14 14.45 -18.89
C ASP A 373 -12.41 15.23 -18.49
N VAL A 374 -13.44 14.50 -18.07
CA VAL A 374 -14.70 15.09 -17.61
C VAL A 374 -14.50 15.94 -16.36
N ALA A 375 -13.71 15.46 -15.40
CA ALA A 375 -13.42 16.21 -14.18
C ALA A 375 -12.62 17.51 -14.48
N VAL A 376 -11.62 17.43 -15.36
CA VAL A 376 -10.82 18.58 -15.76
C VAL A 376 -11.62 19.60 -16.57
N GLU A 377 -12.46 19.15 -17.51
CA GLU A 377 -13.38 20.03 -18.25
C GLU A 377 -14.29 20.78 -17.27
N TYR A 378 -14.85 20.07 -16.29
CA TYR A 378 -15.67 20.68 -15.25
C TYR A 378 -14.93 21.76 -14.45
N VAL A 379 -13.68 21.49 -14.04
CA VAL A 379 -12.87 22.48 -13.31
C VAL A 379 -12.58 23.72 -14.17
N ARG A 380 -12.31 23.56 -15.47
CA ARG A 380 -12.09 24.69 -16.37
C ARG A 380 -13.32 25.57 -16.54
N ASP A 381 -14.49 24.95 -16.63
CA ASP A 381 -15.77 25.66 -16.77
C ASP A 381 -16.20 26.34 -15.46
N HIS A 382 -15.63 25.92 -14.32
CA HIS A 382 -15.97 26.41 -12.99
C HIS A 382 -14.72 26.81 -12.20
N PRO A 383 -14.14 28.01 -12.47
CA PRO A 383 -12.86 28.44 -11.91
C PRO A 383 -12.73 28.39 -10.38
N ARG A 384 -13.85 28.38 -9.66
CA ARG A 384 -13.86 28.20 -8.19
C ARG A 384 -13.19 26.91 -7.71
N TRP A 385 -13.06 25.90 -8.58
CA TRP A 385 -12.45 24.61 -8.24
C TRP A 385 -10.95 24.54 -8.57
N LEU A 386 -10.34 25.61 -9.09
CA LEU A 386 -8.89 25.65 -9.32
C LEU A 386 -8.10 25.68 -8.01
N ASP A 387 -8.68 26.25 -6.95
CA ASP A 387 -8.10 26.33 -5.61
C ASP A 387 -8.55 25.17 -4.70
N ALA A 388 -9.28 24.18 -5.24
CA ALA A 388 -9.77 23.04 -4.49
C ALA A 388 -8.69 21.94 -4.38
N ASP A 389 -8.74 21.16 -3.30
CA ASP A 389 -7.94 19.96 -3.18
C ASP A 389 -8.40 18.91 -4.22
N VAL A 390 -7.47 18.19 -4.83
CA VAL A 390 -7.78 17.16 -5.83
C VAL A 390 -7.27 15.82 -5.35
N LEU A 391 -8.17 14.88 -5.06
CA LEU A 391 -7.81 13.53 -4.62
C LEU A 391 -8.15 12.52 -5.71
N ILE A 392 -7.18 11.68 -6.08
CA ILE A 392 -7.31 10.73 -7.18
C ILE A 392 -7.04 9.32 -6.67
N SER A 393 -7.96 8.39 -6.92
CA SER A 393 -7.78 6.97 -6.57
C SER A 393 -8.30 6.04 -7.67
N GLY A 394 -7.50 5.05 -8.05
CA GLY A 394 -7.82 4.13 -9.13
C GLY A 394 -6.61 3.35 -9.64
N GLY A 395 -6.68 2.83 -10.86
CA GLY A 395 -5.55 2.11 -11.46
C GLY A 395 -4.35 3.03 -11.76
N PRO A 396 -3.10 2.52 -11.71
CA PRO A 396 -1.89 3.37 -11.82
C PRO A 396 -1.84 4.25 -13.07
N LYS A 397 -2.30 3.73 -14.22
CA LYS A 397 -2.38 4.50 -15.48
C LYS A 397 -3.39 5.65 -15.39
N MET A 398 -4.51 5.43 -14.72
CA MET A 398 -5.56 6.43 -14.56
C MET A 398 -5.11 7.50 -13.57
N ILE A 399 -4.44 7.13 -12.47
CA ILE A 399 -3.85 8.08 -11.52
C ILE A 399 -2.84 9.00 -12.23
N ALA A 400 -1.84 8.43 -12.90
CA ALA A 400 -0.81 9.20 -13.60
C ALA A 400 -1.41 10.15 -14.64
N TYR A 401 -2.35 9.67 -15.45
CA TYR A 401 -3.03 10.50 -16.44
C TYR A 401 -3.84 11.63 -15.81
N SER A 402 -4.57 11.35 -14.74
CA SER A 402 -5.42 12.33 -14.05
C SER A 402 -4.59 13.44 -13.43
N ALA A 403 -3.50 13.09 -12.73
CA ALA A 403 -2.60 14.06 -12.11
C ALA A 403 -2.01 15.02 -13.16
N GLU A 404 -1.48 14.49 -14.27
CA GLU A 404 -0.99 15.32 -15.37
C GLU A 404 -2.08 16.19 -16.01
N ALA A 405 -3.31 15.68 -16.11
CA ALA A 405 -4.41 16.41 -16.72
C ALA A 405 -4.86 17.61 -15.87
N PHE A 406 -4.93 17.45 -14.54
CA PHE A 406 -5.22 18.56 -13.61
C PHE A 406 -4.08 19.59 -13.57
N GLN A 407 -2.82 19.16 -13.55
CA GLN A 407 -1.68 20.07 -13.63
C GLN A 407 -1.72 20.90 -14.92
N ARG A 408 -2.00 20.27 -16.07
CA ARG A 408 -2.19 20.99 -17.35
C ARG A 408 -3.39 21.92 -17.36
N ALA A 409 -4.38 21.69 -16.49
CA ALA A 409 -5.54 22.55 -16.32
C ALA A 409 -5.28 23.73 -15.37
N GLY A 410 -4.11 23.80 -14.73
CA GLY A 410 -3.71 24.89 -13.86
C GLY A 410 -3.94 24.66 -12.36
N VAL A 411 -4.29 23.44 -11.94
CA VAL A 411 -4.34 23.08 -10.52
C VAL A 411 -2.92 23.00 -9.96
N ASP A 412 -2.69 23.56 -8.77
CA ASP A 412 -1.42 23.49 -8.07
C ASP A 412 -1.03 22.01 -7.84
N PRO A 413 0.16 21.56 -8.30
CA PRO A 413 0.65 20.22 -8.02
C PRO A 413 0.63 19.83 -6.54
N ALA A 414 0.78 20.78 -5.61
CA ALA A 414 0.74 20.53 -4.17
C ALA A 414 -0.67 20.22 -3.64
N ALA A 415 -1.73 20.63 -4.37
CA ALA A 415 -3.12 20.32 -4.03
C ALA A 415 -3.59 18.96 -4.57
N ILE A 416 -2.77 18.29 -5.40
CA ILE A 416 -3.10 17.00 -6.03
C ILE A 416 -2.54 15.85 -5.20
N GLN A 417 -3.43 15.07 -4.59
CA GLN A 417 -3.10 13.94 -3.73
C GLN A 417 -3.48 12.61 -4.40
N TYR A 418 -2.60 11.62 -4.30
CA TYR A 418 -2.83 10.23 -4.69
C TYR A 418 -1.75 9.33 -4.11
N ASP A 419 -2.10 8.08 -3.78
CA ASP A 419 -1.12 7.09 -3.36
C ASP A 419 -0.40 6.46 -4.57
N ARG A 420 0.94 6.37 -4.47
CA ARG A 420 1.80 5.78 -5.51
C ARG A 420 2.00 4.30 -5.24
N HIS A 421 1.08 3.47 -5.73
CA HIS A 421 1.17 2.01 -5.63
C HIS A 421 1.79 1.33 -6.84
#